data_AF-A0A3N5T6I2-F1
#
_entry.id   AF-A0A3N5T6I2-F1
#
_cell.length_a   1.000
_cell.length_b   1.000
_cell.length_c   1.000
_cell.angle_alpha   90.00
_cell.angle_beta   90.00
_cell.angle_gamma   90.00
#
_symmetry.space_group_name_H-M   'P 1'
#
loop_
_entity.id
_entity.type
_entity.pdbx_description
1 polymer ?
#
loop_
_entity_poly.entity_id
_entity_poly.type
_entity_poly.pdbx_seq_one_letter_code
_entity_poly.pdbx_strand_id
1 'polypeptide(L)'
;MPKHIPARFLLSRLSSFLLLFLISSCSQSPTPPLVLTATPPPPATETLPADPSLPSETPTLVSTATPVLERALYVLDMQLNYAARAANVDQVITYPNWTGETLTNLVLAVEPNLWSGGFSLKSITIDGQLVSNYTL
;
A
#
# COMPACT_ATOMS: atom_id res chain seq x y z
N MET A 1 0.92 -14.96 -66.71
CA MET A 1 0.41 -13.59 -66.40
C MET A 1 0.09 -13.50 -64.91
N PRO A 2 0.93 -12.86 -64.09
CA PRO A 2 0.68 -12.72 -62.65
C PRO A 2 -0.44 -11.70 -62.41
N LYS A 3 -1.47 -12.11 -61.68
CA LYS A 3 -2.63 -11.29 -61.32
C LYS A 3 -2.22 -10.35 -60.19
N HIS A 4 -1.98 -9.08 -60.50
CA HIS A 4 -1.66 -8.05 -59.51
C HIS A 4 -2.84 -7.87 -58.55
N ILE A 5 -2.69 -8.40 -57.33
CA ILE A 5 -3.64 -8.13 -56.25
C ILE A 5 -3.30 -6.75 -55.69
N PRO A 6 -4.26 -5.80 -55.68
CA PRO A 6 -4.02 -4.44 -55.18
C PRO A 6 -3.67 -4.46 -53.69
N ALA A 7 -2.54 -3.85 -53.33
CA ALA A 7 -1.98 -3.82 -51.96
C ALA A 7 -2.98 -3.31 -50.89
N ARG A 8 -3.96 -2.49 -51.28
CA ARG A 8 -5.03 -2.00 -50.40
C ARG A 8 -5.95 -3.10 -49.88
N PHE A 9 -6.15 -4.18 -50.67
CA PHE A 9 -6.91 -5.35 -50.25
C PHE A 9 -6.11 -6.25 -49.31
N LEU A 10 -4.79 -6.34 -49.49
CA LEU A 10 -3.92 -7.06 -48.55
C LEU A 10 -3.85 -6.37 -47.18
N LEU A 11 -3.71 -5.03 -47.16
CA LEU A 11 -3.65 -4.24 -45.93
C LEU A 11 -4.94 -4.33 -45.12
N SER A 12 -6.09 -4.26 -45.79
CA SER A 12 -7.42 -4.38 -45.15
C SER A 12 -7.62 -5.77 -44.53
N ARG A 13 -7.17 -6.83 -45.21
CA ARG A 13 -7.24 -8.20 -44.68
C ARG A 13 -6.32 -8.40 -43.47
N LEU A 14 -5.10 -7.84 -43.50
CA LEU A 14 -4.19 -7.90 -42.36
C LEU A 14 -4.76 -7.17 -41.14
N SER A 15 -5.33 -5.98 -41.34
CA SER A 15 -5.96 -5.19 -40.27
C SER A 15 -7.16 -5.90 -39.66
N SER A 16 -7.99 -6.56 -40.47
CA SER A 16 -9.14 -7.32 -39.97
C SER A 16 -8.72 -8.57 -39.19
N PHE A 17 -7.65 -9.25 -39.60
CA PHE A 17 -7.10 -10.38 -38.85
C PHE A 17 -6.52 -9.93 -37.50
N LEU A 18 -5.79 -8.81 -37.46
CA LEU A 18 -5.24 -8.26 -36.21
C LEU A 18 -6.34 -7.87 -35.21
N LEU A 19 -7.45 -7.30 -35.69
CA LEU A 19 -8.59 -6.92 -34.84
C LEU A 19 -9.28 -8.14 -34.20
N LEU A 20 -9.35 -9.26 -34.92
CA LEU A 20 -9.93 -10.52 -34.42
C LEU A 20 -9.03 -11.19 -33.36
N PHE A 21 -7.71 -11.02 -33.42
CA PHE A 21 -6.80 -11.52 -32.39
C PHE A 21 -6.92 -10.75 -31.07
N LEU A 22 -7.21 -9.44 -31.11
CA LEU A 22 -7.29 -8.60 -29.91
C LEU A 22 -8.50 -8.90 -29.02
N ILE A 23 -9.60 -9.41 -29.59
CA ILE A 23 -10.84 -9.71 -28.85
C ILE A 23 -10.84 -11.07 -28.13
N SER A 24 -9.83 -11.93 -28.34
CA SER A 24 -9.79 -13.27 -27.73
C SER A 24 -9.08 -13.33 -26.37
N SER A 25 -8.56 -12.22 -25.85
CA SER A 25 -7.79 -12.19 -24.60
C SER A 25 -8.66 -11.80 -23.41
N CYS A 26 -9.54 -12.70 -22.98
CA CYS A 26 -10.23 -12.57 -21.69
C CYS A 26 -10.04 -13.87 -20.90
N SER A 27 -9.08 -13.88 -19.97
CA SER A 27 -8.80 -15.00 -19.07
C SER A 27 -9.35 -14.65 -17.69
N GLN A 28 -10.36 -15.40 -17.23
CA GLN A 28 -10.92 -15.26 -15.88
C GLN A 28 -10.01 -16.00 -14.87
N SER A 29 -9.61 -15.31 -13.80
CA SER A 29 -8.84 -15.90 -12.70
C SER A 29 -9.81 -16.50 -11.66
N PRO A 30 -9.63 -17.74 -11.20
CA PRO A 30 -10.46 -18.32 -10.15
C PRO A 30 -10.03 -17.85 -8.75
N THR A 31 -10.96 -17.20 -8.05
CA THR A 31 -10.83 -16.81 -6.64
C THR A 31 -10.92 -18.04 -5.72
N PRO A 32 -9.98 -18.27 -4.79
CA PRO A 32 -10.12 -19.32 -3.77
C PRO A 32 -11.16 -18.94 -2.70
N PRO A 33 -11.93 -19.90 -2.16
CA PRO A 33 -12.90 -19.63 -1.10
C PRO A 33 -12.23 -19.43 0.27
N LEU A 34 -12.65 -18.38 0.99
CA LEU A 34 -12.30 -18.14 2.40
C LEU A 34 -13.06 -19.14 3.30
N VAL A 35 -12.33 -19.84 4.19
CA VAL A 35 -12.90 -20.67 5.27
C VAL A 35 -12.77 -19.89 6.58
N LEU A 36 -13.89 -19.63 7.26
CA LEU A 36 -13.92 -19.03 8.59
C LEU A 36 -13.89 -20.14 9.65
N THR A 37 -12.87 -20.15 10.51
CA THR A 37 -12.81 -21.00 11.71
C THR A 37 -13.10 -20.14 12.94
N ALA A 38 -14.22 -20.39 13.62
CA ALA A 38 -14.53 -19.83 14.93
C ALA A 38 -14.01 -20.77 16.03
N THR A 39 -13.26 -20.23 16.99
CA THR A 39 -12.75 -20.97 18.17
C THR A 39 -13.43 -20.45 19.44
N PRO A 40 -13.90 -21.33 20.35
CA PRO A 40 -14.84 -21.01 21.43
C PRO A 40 -14.23 -20.27 22.65
N PRO A 41 -15.07 -19.64 23.52
CA PRO A 41 -14.63 -18.83 24.66
C PRO A 41 -14.10 -19.66 25.85
N PRO A 42 -13.22 -19.07 26.71
CA PRO A 42 -12.71 -19.74 27.91
C PRO A 42 -13.76 -19.78 29.05
N PRO A 43 -13.74 -20.82 29.92
CA PRO A 43 -14.61 -20.91 31.10
C PRO A 43 -14.29 -19.90 32.22
N ALA A 44 -15.33 -19.43 32.90
CA ALA A 44 -15.26 -18.67 34.14
C ALA A 44 -14.98 -19.58 35.35
N THR A 45 -14.22 -19.12 36.34
CA THR A 45 -14.06 -19.79 37.64
C THR A 45 -13.93 -18.78 38.80
N GLU A 46 -14.99 -18.74 39.60
CA GLU A 46 -15.12 -18.65 41.08
C GLU A 46 -14.27 -17.68 41.95
N THR A 47 -14.90 -16.57 42.35
CA THR A 47 -15.23 -16.00 43.70
C THR A 47 -14.57 -16.45 45.05
N LEU A 48 -13.91 -15.45 45.72
CA LEU A 48 -13.78 -15.05 47.17
C LEU A 48 -13.08 -15.94 48.25
N PRO A 49 -12.69 -15.42 49.47
CA PRO A 49 -12.43 -14.03 49.95
C PRO A 49 -11.09 -13.77 50.72
N ALA A 50 -10.67 -12.49 50.71
CA ALA A 50 -10.03 -11.65 51.74
C ALA A 50 -8.82 -12.09 52.60
N ASP A 51 -7.73 -11.29 52.53
CA ASP A 51 -6.85 -10.91 53.66
C ASP A 51 -6.34 -9.47 53.43
N PRO A 52 -6.44 -8.51 54.38
CA PRO A 52 -6.16 -7.10 54.12
C PRO A 52 -4.71 -6.75 54.47
N SER A 53 -3.78 -7.01 53.55
CA SER A 53 -2.46 -6.36 53.60
C SER A 53 -2.49 -5.11 52.71
N LEU A 54 -2.46 -3.94 53.34
CA LEU A 54 -2.39 -2.62 52.70
C LEU A 54 -1.15 -2.54 51.77
N PRO A 55 -1.28 -2.41 50.44
CA PRO A 55 -0.13 -2.18 49.59
C PRO A 55 0.24 -0.69 49.62
N SER A 56 1.52 -0.42 49.83
CA SER A 56 2.13 0.89 49.62
C SER A 56 1.91 1.30 48.16
N GLU A 57 1.18 2.39 47.93
CA GLU A 57 0.98 2.94 46.59
C GLU A 57 2.31 3.48 46.05
N THR A 58 2.99 2.64 45.27
CA THR A 58 3.95 3.13 44.29
C THR A 58 3.13 3.81 43.20
N PRO A 59 3.44 5.05 42.78
CA PRO A 59 2.71 5.68 41.69
C PRO A 59 2.93 4.87 40.42
N THR A 60 1.94 4.03 40.08
CA THR A 60 1.83 3.44 38.76
C THR A 60 1.72 4.61 37.80
N LEU A 61 2.79 4.86 37.05
CA LEU A 61 2.75 5.73 35.90
C LEU A 61 1.67 5.16 34.98
N VAL A 62 0.50 5.77 34.97
CA VAL A 62 -0.53 5.49 33.99
C VAL A 62 0.09 5.90 32.67
N SER A 63 0.66 4.91 31.96
CA SER A 63 1.08 5.09 30.58
C SER A 63 -0.18 5.46 29.83
N THR A 64 -0.35 6.75 29.54
CA THR A 64 -1.35 7.23 28.59
C THR A 64 -1.18 6.40 27.34
N ALA A 65 -2.06 5.42 27.13
CA ALA A 65 -2.05 4.59 25.94
C ALA A 65 -2.28 5.54 24.77
N THR A 66 -1.21 5.89 24.07
CA THR A 66 -1.30 6.58 22.79
C THR A 66 -2.16 5.68 21.92
N PRO A 67 -3.19 6.20 21.25
CA PRO A 67 -4.06 5.38 20.43
C PRO A 67 -3.20 4.60 19.44
N VAL A 68 -3.16 3.27 19.61
CA VAL A 68 -2.43 2.37 18.72
C VAL A 68 -3.10 2.49 17.37
N LEU A 69 -2.36 3.04 16.41
CA LEU A 69 -2.82 3.11 15.04
C LEU A 69 -2.81 1.68 14.46
N GLU A 70 -3.98 1.18 14.06
CA GLU A 70 -4.12 -0.19 13.51
C GLU A 70 -3.48 -0.35 12.14
N ARG A 71 -3.27 0.76 11.40
CA ARG A 71 -2.62 0.80 10.09
C ARG A 71 -1.96 2.15 9.83
N ALA A 72 -0.95 2.23 8.98
CA ALA A 72 -0.38 3.51 8.61
C ALA A 72 -1.44 4.48 8.03
N LEU A 73 -1.35 5.76 8.42
CA LEU A 73 -2.20 6.82 7.91
C LEU A 73 -1.43 7.64 6.88
N TYR A 74 -2.10 7.95 5.77
CA TYR A 74 -1.52 8.69 4.66
C TYR A 74 -2.38 9.92 4.38
N VAL A 75 -1.77 11.10 4.39
CA VAL A 75 -2.38 12.35 3.96
C VAL A 75 -1.61 12.81 2.72
N LEU A 76 -2.31 13.03 1.62
CA LEU A 76 -1.73 13.45 0.35
C LEU A 76 -2.38 14.77 -0.08
N ASP A 77 -1.55 15.77 -0.36
CA ASP A 77 -1.91 16.96 -1.14
C ASP A 77 -1.26 16.82 -2.53
N MET A 78 -2.08 16.91 -3.57
CA MET A 78 -1.65 16.71 -4.95
C MET A 78 -2.11 17.87 -5.82
N GLN A 79 -1.15 18.45 -6.54
CA GLN A 79 -1.40 19.47 -7.56
C GLN A 79 -1.04 18.92 -8.93
N LEU A 80 -2.05 18.71 -9.77
CA LEU A 80 -1.88 18.20 -11.12
C LEU A 80 -1.81 19.34 -12.15
N ASN A 81 -0.68 19.44 -12.85
CA ASN A 81 -0.52 20.31 -14.01
C ASN A 81 -0.76 19.51 -15.29
N TYR A 82 -1.96 19.66 -15.86
CA TYR A 82 -2.37 18.94 -17.07
C TYR A 82 -1.53 19.28 -18.30
N ALA A 83 -1.13 20.54 -18.47
CA ALA A 83 -0.32 20.97 -19.62
C ALA A 83 1.08 20.36 -19.57
N ALA A 84 1.69 20.34 -18.38
CA ALA A 84 3.00 19.73 -18.15
C ALA A 84 2.94 18.21 -17.97
N ARG A 85 1.74 17.62 -17.84
CA ARG A 85 1.53 16.19 -17.52
C ARG A 85 2.32 15.74 -16.29
N ALA A 86 2.36 16.59 -15.27
CA ALA A 86 3.14 16.39 -14.06
C ALA A 86 2.31 16.69 -12.82
N ALA A 87 2.57 15.95 -11.74
CA ALA A 87 1.96 16.18 -10.43
C ALA A 87 3.04 16.54 -9.41
N ASN A 88 2.76 17.56 -8.59
CA ASN A 88 3.49 17.80 -7.35
C ASN A 88 2.70 17.15 -6.21
N VAL A 89 3.38 16.43 -5.33
CA VAL A 89 2.76 15.68 -4.24
C VAL A 89 3.49 15.98 -2.95
N ASP A 90 2.74 16.44 -1.95
CA ASP A 90 3.16 16.48 -0.56
C ASP A 90 2.45 15.36 0.20
N GLN A 91 3.22 14.49 0.85
CA GLN A 91 2.70 13.32 1.55
C GLN A 91 3.19 13.29 2.99
N VAL A 92 2.26 13.11 3.93
CA VAL A 92 2.55 12.83 5.34
C VAL A 92 2.12 11.41 5.66
N ILE A 93 3.03 10.64 6.26
CA ILE A 93 2.81 9.25 6.64
C ILE A 93 2.96 9.13 8.16
N THR A 94 1.89 8.72 8.84
CA THR A 94 1.98 8.30 10.24
C THR A 94 2.11 6.78 10.27
N TYR A 95 3.33 6.30 10.54
CA TYR A 95 3.67 4.88 10.52
C TYR A 95 3.82 4.32 11.95
N PRO A 96 2.94 3.41 12.39
CA PRO A 96 3.08 2.71 13.66
C PRO A 96 4.10 1.57 13.54
N ASN A 97 5.06 1.52 14.45
CA ASN A 97 6.00 0.40 14.54
C ASN A 97 5.46 -0.70 15.47
N TRP A 98 4.92 -1.77 14.89
CA TRP A 98 4.35 -2.89 15.66
C TRP A 98 5.37 -3.97 16.03
N THR A 99 6.63 -3.85 15.61
CA THR A 99 7.62 -4.92 15.82
C THR A 99 8.10 -4.99 17.27
N GLY A 100 7.92 -3.92 18.05
CA GLY A 100 8.48 -3.79 19.39
C GLY A 100 9.99 -3.50 19.40
N GLU A 101 10.65 -3.60 18.25
CA GLU A 101 12.07 -3.35 18.04
C GLU A 101 12.31 -1.96 17.45
N THR A 102 13.56 -1.49 17.47
CA THR A 102 13.91 -0.21 16.82
C THR A 102 13.78 -0.33 15.29
N LEU A 103 12.98 0.54 14.67
CA LEU A 103 12.83 0.60 13.22
C LEU A 103 14.07 1.26 12.59
N THR A 104 14.90 0.46 11.93
CA THR A 104 16.15 0.94 11.30
C THR A 104 15.97 1.33 9.83
N ASN A 105 15.02 0.72 9.14
CA ASN A 105 14.75 0.94 7.72
C ASN A 105 13.25 0.98 7.49
N LEU A 106 12.79 1.92 6.67
CA LEU A 106 11.42 2.01 6.18
C LEU A 106 11.44 2.09 4.66
N VAL A 107 10.87 1.09 4.00
CA VAL A 107 10.80 1.04 2.53
C VAL A 107 9.50 1.69 2.08
N LEU A 108 9.61 2.73 1.26
CA LEU A 108 8.48 3.41 0.64
C LEU A 108 8.46 3.07 -0.85
N ALA A 109 7.41 2.38 -1.28
CA ALA A 109 7.24 2.02 -2.68
C ALA A 109 6.57 3.18 -3.44
N VAL A 110 7.19 3.60 -4.54
CA VAL A 110 6.57 4.44 -5.55
C VAL A 110 6.38 3.59 -6.79
N GLU A 111 5.14 3.44 -7.24
CA GLU A 111 4.87 2.67 -8.44
C GLU A 111 5.53 3.36 -9.64
N PRO A 112 6.43 2.67 -10.37
CA PRO A 112 7.11 3.28 -11.48
C PRO A 112 6.12 3.53 -12.60
N ASN A 113 6.00 4.78 -13.02
CA ASN A 113 5.51 5.04 -14.37
C ASN A 113 6.43 4.31 -15.36
N LEU A 114 5.88 3.76 -16.45
CA LEU A 114 6.61 2.95 -17.46
C LEU A 114 7.65 3.74 -18.29
N TRP A 115 8.21 4.81 -17.73
CA TRP A 115 9.18 5.71 -18.34
C TRP A 115 10.25 6.18 -17.34
N SER A 116 11.47 6.43 -17.82
CA SER A 116 12.56 6.95 -16.98
C SER A 116 12.26 8.37 -16.49
N GLY A 117 12.64 8.67 -15.24
CA GLY A 117 12.46 10.01 -14.65
C GLY A 117 11.02 10.35 -14.28
N GLY A 118 10.11 9.38 -14.25
CA GLY A 118 8.71 9.57 -13.87
C GLY A 118 8.46 9.89 -12.40
N PHE A 119 9.50 9.85 -11.57
CA PHE A 119 9.49 10.20 -10.15
C PHE A 119 10.78 10.94 -9.77
N SER A 120 10.66 11.94 -8.93
CA SER A 120 11.78 12.68 -8.34
C SER A 120 11.40 13.10 -6.93
N LEU A 121 12.10 12.55 -5.94
CA LEU A 121 11.94 12.96 -4.54
C LEU A 121 12.57 14.35 -4.35
N LYS A 122 11.80 15.30 -3.80
CA LYS A 122 12.29 16.67 -3.54
C LYS A 122 12.93 16.80 -2.17
N SER A 123 12.28 16.27 -1.15
CA SER A 123 12.75 16.24 0.22
C SER A 123 12.06 15.11 0.98
N ILE A 124 12.68 14.65 2.05
CA ILE A 124 12.08 13.74 3.00
C ILE A 124 12.47 14.18 4.40
N THR A 125 11.51 14.21 5.31
CA THR A 125 11.73 14.49 6.72
C THR A 125 11.14 13.36 7.55
N ILE A 126 11.78 13.09 8.69
CA ILE A 126 11.26 12.19 9.72
C ILE A 126 11.11 13.03 10.98
N ASP A 127 9.89 13.11 11.50
CA ASP A 127 9.55 13.91 12.69
C ASP A 127 10.06 15.36 12.62
N GLY A 128 10.01 15.95 11.42
CA GLY A 128 10.45 17.32 11.15
C GLY A 128 11.94 17.50 10.89
N GLN A 129 12.76 16.45 11.04
CA GLN A 129 14.19 16.50 10.71
C GLN A 129 14.44 16.08 9.27
N LEU A 130 15.25 16.85 8.54
CA LEU A 130 15.66 16.50 7.18
C LEU A 130 16.57 15.26 7.18
N VAL A 131 16.28 14.33 6.28
CA VAL A 131 17.00 13.06 6.15
C VAL A 131 17.67 12.99 4.79
N SER A 132 18.93 12.57 4.76
CA SER A 132 19.73 12.41 3.53
C SER A 132 20.28 10.99 3.33
N ASN A 133 20.15 10.11 4.32
CA ASN A 133 20.57 8.71 4.28
C ASN A 133 19.47 7.82 3.70
N TYR A 134 19.14 8.00 2.42
CA TYR A 134 18.19 7.16 1.68
C TYR A 134 18.77 6.74 0.32
N THR A 135 18.16 5.71 -0.27
CA THR A 135 18.46 5.25 -1.64
C THR A 135 17.17 5.28 -2.44
N LEU A 136 17.23 5.72 -3.70
CA LEU A 136 16.12 5.76 -4.66
C LEU A 136 16.25 4.68 -5.71
#